data_AF-A0A832M3L6-F1
#
_entry.id   AF-A0A832M3L6-F1
#
_cell.length_a   1.000
_cell.length_b   1.000
_cell.length_c   1.000
_cell.angle_alpha   90.00
_cell.angle_beta   90.00
_cell.angle_gamma   90.00
#
_symmetry.space_group_name_H-M   'P 1'
#
loop_
_entity.id
_entity.type
_entity.pdbx_description
1 polymer ?
#
loop_
_entity_poly.entity_id
_entity_poly.type
_entity_poly.pdbx_seq_one_letter_code
_entity_poly.pdbx_strand_id
1 'polypeptide(L)' 'MSSPIRQGGWRGLIEEYRSFLPVTDSTPVVTLREGNTPLIPV' A
#
# COMPACT_ATOMS: atom_id res chain seq x y z
N MET A 1 -26.89 -13.26 -0.20
CA MET A 1 -25.89 -12.90 0.83
C MET A 1 -24.68 -12.32 0.12
N SER A 2 -24.62 -11.00 -0.04
CA SER A 2 -23.48 -10.34 -0.67
C SER A 2 -22.36 -10.20 0.34
N SER A 3 -21.22 -10.85 0.10
CA SER A 3 -20.00 -10.61 0.87
C SER A 3 -19.59 -9.15 0.71
N PRO A 4 -19.26 -8.43 1.81
CA PRO A 4 -18.73 -7.08 1.68
C PRO A 4 -17.38 -7.16 0.97
N ILE A 5 -17.24 -6.41 -0.13
CA ILE A 5 -15.92 -6.19 -0.74
C ILE A 5 -15.04 -5.60 0.36
N ARG A 6 -14.01 -6.32 0.79
CA ARG A 6 -12.98 -5.76 1.67
C ARG A 6 -12.26 -4.66 0.88
N GLN A 7 -12.68 -3.43 1.09
CA GLN A 7 -12.05 -2.21 0.61
C GLN A 7 -10.69 -2.04 1.29
N GLY A 8 -9.69 -2.83 0.91
CA GLY A 8 -8.30 -2.52 1.19
C GLY A 8 -7.74 -1.78 -0.02
N GLY A 9 -7.91 -0.46 -0.08
CA GLY A 9 -7.27 0.35 -1.13
C GLY A 9 -5.75 0.36 -0.97
N TRP A 10 -5.01 0.66 -2.05
CA TRP A 10 -3.56 0.84 -1.99
C TRP A 10 -3.17 1.96 -1.03
N ARG A 11 -2.34 1.64 -0.02
CA ARG A 11 -2.01 2.57 1.09
C ARG A 11 -0.71 3.36 0.90
N GLY A 12 0.03 3.12 -0.18
CA GLY A 12 1.36 3.69 -0.42
C GLY A 12 2.49 2.71 -0.11
N LEU A 13 3.70 2.99 -0.60
CA LEU A 13 4.83 2.05 -0.54
C LEU A 13 5.19 1.64 0.89
N ILE A 14 5.19 2.61 1.81
CA ILE A 14 5.62 2.36 3.20
C ILE A 14 4.71 1.34 3.88
N GLU A 15 3.40 1.43 3.69
CA GLU A 15 2.43 0.56 4.35
C GLU A 15 2.33 -0.82 3.70
N GLU A 16 2.48 -0.91 2.37
CA GLU A 16 2.37 -2.16 1.63
C GLU A 16 3.65 -3.01 1.73
N TYR A 17 4.80 -2.38 1.94
CA TYR A 17 6.09 -3.05 2.03
C TYR A 17 6.81 -2.84 3.36
N ARG A 18 6.07 -2.47 4.42
CA ARG A 18 6.63 -2.15 5.75
C ARG A 18 7.62 -3.19 6.26
N SER A 19 7.33 -4.48 6.08
CA SER A 19 8.19 -5.58 6.52
C SER A 19 9.55 -5.67 5.81
N PHE A 20 9.70 -4.99 4.67
CA PHE A 20 10.90 -4.98 3.85
C PHE A 20 11.66 -3.65 3.94
N LEU A 21 11.09 -2.65 4.60
CA LEU A 21 11.67 -1.32 4.74
C LEU A 21 12.23 -1.12 6.15
N PRO A 22 13.32 -0.35 6.32
CA PRO A 22 13.89 -0.05 7.62
C PRO A 22 13.08 1.06 8.34
N VAL A 23 11.80 0.80 8.60
CA VAL A 23 10.88 1.74 9.27
C VAL A 23 10.38 1.17 10.59
N THR A 24 10.17 2.06 11.55
CA THR A 24 9.68 1.75 12.90
C THR A 24 8.26 2.26 13.09
N ASP A 25 7.60 1.87 14.18
CA ASP A 25 6.27 2.39 14.56
C ASP A 25 6.26 3.88 14.87
N SER A 26 7.43 4.46 15.16
CA SER A 26 7.60 5.91 15.31
C SER A 26 7.88 6.63 14.00
N THR A 27 8.07 5.92 12.88
CA THR A 27 8.33 6.56 11.58
C THR A 27 7.02 7.14 11.03
N PRO A 28 6.91 8.49 10.86
CA PRO A 28 5.70 9.08 10.32
C PRO A 28 5.54 8.68 8.85
N VAL A 29 4.35 8.20 8.51
CA VAL A 29 4.02 7.83 7.12
C VAL A 29 3.50 9.05 6.39
N VAL A 30 4.31 9.59 5.48
CA VAL A 30 3.89 10.60 4.50
C VAL A 30 3.79 9.93 3.15
N THR A 31 2.60 9.90 2.57
CA THR A 31 2.33 9.19 1.31
C THR A 31 1.45 10.01 0.40
N LEU A 32 1.66 9.85 -0.91
CA LEU A 32 0.75 10.31 -1.96
C LEU A 32 0.01 9.12 -2.60
N ARG A 33 0.01 7.97 -1.94
CA ARG A 33 -0.44 6.67 -2.46
C ARG A 33 0.35 6.23 -3.70
N GLU A 34 1.64 6.55 -3.70
CA GLU A 34 2.60 6.19 -4.73
C GLU A 34 2.84 4.67 -4.83
N GLY A 35 3.30 4.19 -5.99
CA GLY A 35 3.46 2.77 -6.27
C GLY A 35 2.21 2.13 -6.88
N ASN A 36 2.20 0.80 -6.98
CA ASN A 36 1.12 0.01 -7.63
C ASN A 36 0.72 0.53 -9.02
N THR A 37 1.69 1.08 -9.76
CA THR A 37 1.48 1.52 -11.13
C THR A 37 1.18 0.29 -11.99
N PRO A 38 0.10 0.29 -12.80
CA PRO A 38 -0.21 -0.84 -13.67
C PRO A 38 0.97 -1.20 -14.58
N LEU A 39 1.32 -2.48 -14.63
CA LEU A 39 2.25 -3.01 -15.62
C LEU A 39 1.44 -3.44 -16.85
N ILE A 40 1.59 -2.71 -17.95
CA ILE A 40 0.89 -2.99 -19.20
C ILE A 40 1.74 -3.93 -20.06
N PRO A 41 1.19 -5.05 -20.56
CA PRO A 41 1.92 -5.94 -21.47
C PRO A 41 2.22 -5.24 -22.81
N VAL A 42 3.29 -5.70 -23.48
CA VAL A 42 3.68 -5.24 -24.83
C VAL A 42 2.96 -6.01 -25.93
#